data_AF-A0A925X2A2-F1
#
_entry.id   AF-A0A925X2A2-F1
#
_cell.length_a   1.000
_cell.length_b   1.000
_cell.length_c   1.000
_cell.angle_alpha   90.00
_cell.angle_beta   90.00
_cell.angle_gamma   90.00
#
_symmetry.space_group_name_H-M   'P 1'
#
loop_
_entity.id
_entity.type
_entity.pdbx_description
1 polymer ?
#
loop_
_entity_poly.entity_id
_entity_poly.type
_entity_poly.pdbx_seq_one_letter_code
_entity_poly.pdbx_strand_id
1 'polypeptide(L)'
;VVRIPVLVTSGSTLTLFAANGTLSTVTGVPTGNIGNTAVALRGPDTAVNPNDSVTLQAGATLVMAGPGDKRIGSSNQGKPIVGRGTSAAEATIRADGRTYMTDIAVDNVNTNFVVAGSGNGGLRIEAPMNADYSGAIPTSGFFGLNPDQSPETLGNTYTIMSPSRFAGIASGGPAQGVDGSPISRGGVLTLAASDPAGASGTINNGPEVITPIALGFDNTAASGPIVYQIDPTGNGGKIANFSGLVLKRSGPSTVTTRLLNHTSMETLHQLAGTLDLNGKAFSTGGATLVSGNTIGGGTISAQFLATKTGTGTYTLGAGSRLITPLLSVSSGTLALSVDGSSASTSRVGTLSIAAGATMDLVDNDLIATNTSVATIQSAISNARNGGAWNQTGLTSSAARNATPKNKTLGVLKGSEYIGVAGTNFDGYNVGSNDTLVKFTYYGDTDFNGLVDFDDYSRVDAGFNNNRTGWFNGDVDYNGIVDFDDYSLIDQAFNTQSGTLRRAMAYLDGSDRSDAGMDAPSLQLVMERLSQFGEQYAAGFLNSVPEPGIGASIVVTGMAAMKRRRRAR
;
A
#
# COMPACT_ATOMS: atom_id res chain seq x y z
N VAL A 1 45.09 5.94 -11.18
CA VAL A 1 44.20 7.12 -11.10
C VAL A 1 43.90 7.58 -12.52
N VAL A 2 42.63 7.71 -12.88
CA VAL A 2 42.20 8.16 -14.23
C VAL A 2 41.56 9.54 -14.10
N ARG A 3 42.01 10.52 -14.91
CA ARG A 3 41.57 11.93 -14.91
C ARG A 3 40.94 12.36 -16.24
N ILE A 4 39.96 11.60 -16.72
CA ILE A 4 39.27 11.86 -18.00
C ILE A 4 37.75 11.75 -17.83
N PRO A 5 36.97 12.40 -18.70
CA PRO A 5 35.54 12.16 -18.83
C PRO A 5 35.27 10.68 -19.14
N VAL A 6 34.26 10.10 -18.51
CA VAL A 6 33.91 8.69 -18.69
C VAL A 6 32.48 8.59 -19.20
N LEU A 7 32.29 7.96 -20.35
CA LEU A 7 30.99 7.57 -20.87
C LEU A 7 30.85 6.04 -20.80
N VAL A 8 29.84 5.56 -20.09
CA VAL A 8 29.44 4.14 -20.11
C VAL A 8 28.17 4.05 -20.95
N THR A 9 28.28 3.39 -22.09
CA THR A 9 27.21 3.28 -23.08
C THR A 9 26.10 2.33 -22.61
N SER A 10 24.92 2.45 -23.23
CA SER A 10 23.74 1.67 -22.90
C SER A 10 24.04 0.16 -22.81
N GLY A 11 23.54 -0.48 -21.75
CA GLY A 11 23.73 -1.91 -21.47
C GLY A 11 25.17 -2.34 -21.12
N SER A 12 26.15 -1.43 -21.14
CA SER A 12 27.55 -1.75 -20.86
C SER A 12 27.86 -1.69 -19.36
N THR A 13 28.89 -2.43 -18.94
CA THR A 13 29.37 -2.42 -17.56
C THR A 13 30.81 -1.92 -17.50
N LEU A 14 31.06 -0.91 -16.66
CA LEU A 14 32.40 -0.48 -16.26
C LEU A 14 32.67 -0.97 -14.84
N THR A 15 33.75 -1.74 -14.64
CA THR A 15 34.14 -2.23 -13.31
C THR A 15 35.39 -1.52 -12.81
N LEU A 16 35.28 -0.83 -11.67
CA LEU A 16 36.40 -0.42 -10.84
C LEU A 16 36.70 -1.52 -9.84
N PHE A 17 37.77 -2.28 -10.10
CA PHE A 17 38.19 -3.37 -9.23
C PHE A 17 39.46 -3.01 -8.46
N ALA A 18 39.37 -2.96 -7.13
CA ALA A 18 40.53 -2.76 -6.26
C ALA A 18 40.92 -4.07 -5.58
N ALA A 19 42.02 -4.68 -6.04
CA ALA A 19 42.51 -5.97 -5.54
C ALA A 19 43.27 -5.87 -4.20
N ASN A 20 43.68 -4.66 -3.80
CA ASN A 20 44.51 -4.47 -2.60
C ASN A 20 43.66 -4.48 -1.32
N GLY A 21 43.92 -5.42 -0.39
CA GLY A 21 43.14 -5.51 0.85
C GLY A 21 43.44 -4.41 1.89
N THR A 22 44.56 -3.69 1.74
CA THR A 22 45.03 -2.73 2.75
C THR A 22 44.23 -1.41 2.69
N LEU A 23 43.90 -0.85 3.85
CA LEU A 23 43.41 0.53 3.96
C LEU A 23 44.45 1.51 3.40
N SER A 24 43.99 2.44 2.57
CA SER A 24 44.81 3.52 2.05
C SER A 24 45.04 4.57 3.15
N THR A 25 45.82 4.25 4.19
CA THR A 25 46.03 5.17 5.33
C THR A 25 47.50 5.32 5.72
N VAL A 26 48.05 6.50 5.45
CA VAL A 26 48.84 7.28 6.43
C VAL A 26 48.31 8.70 6.38
N THR A 27 47.79 9.23 7.50
CA THR A 27 47.35 10.63 7.66
C THR A 27 46.51 11.21 6.52
N GLY A 28 45.61 10.41 5.92
CA GLY A 28 44.74 10.85 4.83
C GLY A 28 45.42 11.01 3.46
N VAL A 29 46.69 10.64 3.28
CA VAL A 29 47.37 10.71 1.98
C VAL A 29 47.72 9.29 1.50
N PRO A 30 47.45 8.91 0.24
CA PRO A 30 47.94 7.66 -0.31
C PRO A 30 49.46 7.63 -0.23
N THR A 31 50.05 6.79 0.62
CA THR A 31 51.47 6.49 0.52
C THR A 31 51.67 5.78 -0.81
N GLY A 32 52.59 6.23 -1.65
CA GLY A 32 52.73 5.80 -3.04
C GLY A 32 53.19 4.35 -3.28
N ASN A 33 52.76 3.38 -2.49
CA ASN A 33 52.94 1.96 -2.76
C ASN A 33 51.67 1.37 -3.38
N ILE A 34 51.82 0.53 -4.41
CA ILE A 34 50.70 -0.09 -5.13
C ILE A 34 49.82 -0.95 -4.19
N GLY A 35 50.39 -1.46 -3.10
CA GLY A 35 49.72 -2.29 -2.10
C GLY A 35 48.65 -1.60 -1.25
N ASN A 36 48.52 -0.26 -1.31
CA ASN A 36 47.50 0.50 -0.58
C ASN A 36 46.93 1.71 -1.34
N THR A 37 47.12 1.78 -2.66
CA THR A 37 46.57 2.88 -3.48
C THR A 37 45.13 2.60 -3.90
N ALA A 38 44.21 3.53 -3.63
CA ALA A 38 42.81 3.41 -4.07
C ALA A 38 42.67 3.45 -5.60
N VAL A 39 41.71 2.67 -6.14
CA VAL A 39 41.29 2.79 -7.54
C VAL A 39 40.32 3.97 -7.64
N ALA A 40 40.70 5.01 -8.37
CA ALA A 40 39.96 6.26 -8.40
C ALA A 40 39.69 6.80 -9.80
N LEU A 41 38.44 7.22 -10.03
CA LEU A 41 38.06 8.15 -11.08
C LEU A 41 38.09 9.57 -10.51
N ARG A 42 38.96 10.41 -11.06
CA ARG A 42 39.11 11.82 -10.64
C ARG A 42 38.76 12.74 -11.81
N GLY A 43 38.40 13.98 -11.53
CA GLY A 43 38.15 15.02 -12.53
C GLY A 43 39.12 16.19 -12.44
N PRO A 44 39.51 16.84 -13.56
CA PRO A 44 40.13 18.17 -13.52
C PRO A 44 39.17 19.25 -13.00
N ASP A 45 39.67 20.48 -12.87
CA ASP A 45 38.87 21.66 -12.53
C ASP A 45 37.71 21.86 -13.53
N THR A 46 36.49 21.84 -13.02
CA THR A 46 35.20 22.06 -13.71
C THR A 46 35.09 23.44 -14.34
N ALA A 47 35.85 24.45 -13.87
CA ALA A 47 35.94 25.74 -14.53
C ALA A 47 36.59 25.63 -15.93
N VAL A 48 37.48 24.65 -16.11
CA VAL A 48 38.18 24.41 -17.39
C VAL A 48 37.51 23.30 -18.19
N ASN A 49 36.88 22.33 -17.53
CA ASN A 49 36.24 21.17 -18.14
C ASN A 49 34.80 21.01 -17.64
N PRO A 50 33.86 21.88 -18.08
CA PRO A 50 32.52 21.97 -17.51
C PRO A 50 31.66 20.71 -17.72
N ASN A 51 32.06 19.81 -18.62
CA ASN A 51 31.36 18.55 -18.91
C ASN A 51 32.08 17.30 -18.36
N ASP A 52 33.17 17.47 -17.60
CA ASP A 52 33.86 16.31 -17.02
C ASP A 52 32.99 15.62 -15.97
N SER A 53 32.63 14.38 -16.26
CA SER A 53 31.73 13.58 -15.45
C SER A 53 31.93 12.08 -15.71
N VAL A 54 31.30 11.26 -14.88
CA VAL A 54 30.98 9.87 -15.22
C VAL A 54 29.54 9.84 -15.71
N THR A 55 29.34 9.77 -17.02
CA THR A 55 28.01 9.65 -17.62
C THR A 55 27.68 8.18 -17.86
N LEU A 56 26.61 7.72 -17.22
CA LEU A 56 26.03 6.39 -17.39
C LEU A 56 24.77 6.53 -18.24
N GLN A 57 24.72 5.86 -19.40
CA GLN A 57 23.51 5.77 -20.21
C GLN A 57 22.49 4.78 -19.60
N ALA A 58 21.28 4.75 -20.15
CA ALA A 58 20.23 3.85 -19.67
C ALA A 58 20.69 2.39 -19.74
N GLY A 59 20.49 1.62 -18.66
CA GLY A 59 20.95 0.24 -18.55
C GLY A 59 22.47 0.08 -18.38
N ALA A 60 23.25 1.15 -18.41
CA ALA A 60 24.67 1.11 -18.11
C ALA A 60 24.89 0.84 -16.61
N THR A 61 25.95 0.11 -16.27
CA THR A 61 26.32 -0.20 -14.88
C THR A 61 27.75 0.22 -14.58
N LEU A 62 27.94 0.94 -13.49
CA LEU A 62 29.23 1.17 -12.85
C LEU A 62 29.36 0.26 -11.63
N VAL A 63 30.28 -0.70 -11.67
CA VAL A 63 30.52 -1.64 -10.56
C VAL A 63 31.77 -1.23 -9.81
N MET A 64 31.66 -1.02 -8.50
CA MET A 64 32.78 -0.86 -7.59
C MET A 64 32.90 -2.12 -6.74
N ALA A 65 33.97 -2.87 -6.97
CA ALA A 65 34.14 -4.21 -6.41
C ALA A 65 35.57 -4.46 -5.95
N GLY A 66 35.73 -5.48 -5.12
CA GLY A 66 37.02 -5.95 -4.63
C GLY A 66 37.37 -5.40 -3.25
N PRO A 67 38.37 -6.02 -2.59
CA PRO A 67 38.67 -5.79 -1.18
C PRO A 67 39.29 -4.42 -0.89
N GLY A 68 39.71 -3.63 -1.88
CA GLY A 68 40.36 -2.33 -1.69
C GLY A 68 39.44 -1.12 -1.76
N ASP A 69 40.01 0.07 -1.62
CA ASP A 69 39.25 1.33 -1.69
C ASP A 69 38.99 1.75 -3.14
N LYS A 70 37.72 2.02 -3.46
CA LYS A 70 37.30 2.63 -4.75
C LYS A 70 36.78 4.03 -4.50
N ARG A 71 37.21 5.00 -5.31
CA ARG A 71 36.85 6.42 -5.11
C ARG A 71 36.38 7.11 -6.38
N ILE A 72 35.43 8.02 -6.22
CA ILE A 72 35.00 8.95 -7.26
C ILE A 72 35.07 10.36 -6.67
N GLY A 73 35.94 11.22 -7.23
CA GLY A 73 36.22 12.58 -6.72
C GLY A 73 37.64 13.06 -7.03
N SER A 74 37.94 14.36 -6.90
CA SER A 74 39.26 14.95 -7.15
C SER A 74 39.69 15.94 -6.06
N SER A 75 40.97 16.33 -6.06
CA SER A 75 41.52 17.36 -5.18
C SER A 75 40.84 18.69 -5.52
N ASN A 76 40.15 19.27 -4.53
CA ASN A 76 39.46 20.56 -4.56
C ASN A 76 38.12 20.60 -5.35
N GLN A 77 37.75 19.55 -6.10
CA GLN A 77 36.46 19.44 -6.79
C GLN A 77 35.98 17.99 -6.91
N GLY A 78 34.68 17.72 -6.70
CA GLY A 78 34.10 16.38 -6.89
C GLY A 78 34.06 15.96 -8.36
N LYS A 79 33.83 14.68 -8.66
CA LYS A 79 33.58 14.22 -10.05
C LYS A 79 32.10 13.86 -10.21
N PRO A 80 31.28 14.69 -10.86
CA PRO A 80 29.84 14.42 -11.00
C PRO A 80 29.57 13.06 -11.66
N ILE A 81 28.56 12.36 -11.17
CA ILE A 81 28.05 11.14 -11.80
C ILE A 81 26.66 11.46 -12.37
N VAL A 82 26.55 11.35 -13.69
CA VAL A 82 25.31 11.59 -14.44
C VAL A 82 24.68 10.24 -14.75
N GLY A 83 23.56 9.91 -14.09
CA GLY A 83 22.77 8.73 -14.36
C GLY A 83 21.61 9.05 -15.29
N ARG A 84 21.66 8.53 -16.52
CA ARG A 84 20.58 8.67 -17.50
C ARG A 84 19.71 7.43 -17.51
N GLY A 85 18.44 7.58 -17.19
CA GLY A 85 17.48 6.47 -17.16
C GLY A 85 16.26 6.73 -18.04
N THR A 86 15.60 5.64 -18.41
CA THR A 86 14.32 5.65 -19.11
C THR A 86 13.31 4.81 -18.36
N SER A 87 12.04 4.87 -18.75
CA SER A 87 11.00 4.00 -18.18
C SER A 87 11.34 2.49 -18.27
N ALA A 88 12.22 2.09 -19.20
CA ALA A 88 12.62 0.70 -19.40
C ALA A 88 13.92 0.30 -18.69
N ALA A 89 14.81 1.25 -18.37
CA ALA A 89 16.12 0.93 -17.81
C ALA A 89 16.72 2.08 -16.98
N GLU A 90 17.32 1.75 -15.85
CA GLU A 90 18.05 2.69 -14.99
C GLU A 90 19.55 2.67 -15.31
N ALA A 91 20.21 3.81 -15.17
CA ALA A 91 21.67 3.83 -15.02
C ALA A 91 22.01 3.37 -13.60
N THR A 92 22.91 2.41 -13.44
CA THR A 92 23.14 1.75 -12.14
C THR A 92 24.56 1.97 -11.63
N ILE A 93 24.70 2.30 -10.35
CA ILE A 93 25.96 2.23 -9.60
C ILE A 93 25.82 1.07 -8.62
N ARG A 94 26.75 0.11 -8.65
CA ARG A 94 26.87 -0.95 -7.64
C ARG A 94 28.05 -0.65 -6.75
N ALA A 95 27.77 -0.29 -5.51
CA ALA A 95 28.75 0.02 -4.49
C ALA A 95 28.86 -1.15 -3.50
N ASP A 96 30.08 -1.58 -3.25
CA ASP A 96 30.39 -2.48 -2.13
C ASP A 96 30.70 -1.69 -0.85
N GLY A 97 31.11 -2.39 0.21
CA GLY A 97 31.46 -1.80 1.50
C GLY A 97 32.75 -0.97 1.53
N ARG A 98 33.47 -0.78 0.41
CA ARG A 98 34.69 0.06 0.35
C ARG A 98 34.66 1.03 -0.83
N THR A 99 33.51 1.68 -0.97
CA THR A 99 33.16 2.60 -2.03
C THR A 99 32.96 4.00 -1.46
N TYR A 100 33.77 4.96 -1.90
CA TYR A 100 33.79 6.31 -1.33
C TYR A 100 33.44 7.36 -2.37
N MET A 101 32.47 8.21 -2.04
CA MET A 101 31.91 9.28 -2.90
C MET A 101 32.55 10.65 -2.61
N THR A 102 33.84 10.66 -2.28
CA THR A 102 34.64 11.84 -1.92
C THR A 102 36.12 11.61 -2.26
N ASP A 103 36.90 12.69 -2.33
CA ASP A 103 38.38 12.64 -2.32
C ASP A 103 38.91 12.97 -0.91
N ILE A 104 40.08 12.42 -0.54
CA ILE A 104 40.60 12.44 0.84
C ILE A 104 41.45 13.67 1.17
N ALA A 105 41.53 14.65 0.26
CA ALA A 105 42.35 15.83 0.47
C ALA A 105 41.54 16.93 1.14
N VAL A 106 41.62 16.98 2.48
CA VAL A 106 41.44 18.13 3.42
C VAL A 106 40.17 19.01 3.36
N ASP A 107 39.50 19.14 2.22
CA ASP A 107 38.39 20.07 1.99
C ASP A 107 37.05 19.38 1.65
N ASN A 108 36.96 18.05 1.82
CA ASN A 108 35.73 17.26 1.79
C ASN A 108 34.75 17.56 0.63
N VAL A 109 35.27 17.70 -0.60
CA VAL A 109 34.42 18.00 -1.77
C VAL A 109 33.71 16.75 -2.27
N ASN A 110 32.38 16.80 -2.21
CA ASN A 110 31.51 15.66 -2.50
C ASN A 110 31.32 15.44 -4.01
N THR A 111 31.26 14.17 -4.42
CA THR A 111 30.77 13.82 -5.75
C THR A 111 29.27 14.10 -5.84
N ASN A 112 28.86 14.92 -6.81
CA ASN A 112 27.46 15.22 -7.04
C ASN A 112 26.80 14.10 -7.87
N PHE A 113 25.58 13.72 -7.47
CA PHE A 113 24.72 12.87 -8.29
C PHE A 113 23.80 13.73 -9.16
N VAL A 114 23.80 13.45 -10.45
CA VAL A 114 22.95 14.11 -11.44
C VAL A 114 21.99 13.07 -12.00
N VAL A 115 20.72 13.15 -11.59
CA VAL A 115 19.68 12.22 -12.04
C VAL A 115 18.99 12.81 -13.26
N ALA A 116 19.23 12.19 -14.41
CA ALA A 116 18.79 12.64 -15.71
C ALA A 116 17.88 11.60 -16.36
N GLY A 117 16.77 11.31 -15.69
CA GLY A 117 15.85 10.23 -16.02
C GLY A 117 14.51 10.68 -16.60
N SER A 118 13.67 9.69 -16.87
CA SER A 118 12.28 9.88 -17.29
C SER A 118 11.41 8.73 -16.78
N GLY A 119 10.14 9.01 -16.50
CA GLY A 119 9.23 8.05 -15.88
C GLY A 119 9.81 7.48 -14.58
N ASN A 120 9.80 6.15 -14.45
CA ASN A 120 10.31 5.47 -13.26
C ASN A 120 11.82 5.14 -13.31
N GLY A 121 12.53 5.61 -14.33
CA GLY A 121 13.98 5.38 -14.47
C GLY A 121 14.79 6.65 -14.30
N GLY A 122 15.99 6.50 -13.77
CA GLY A 122 16.95 7.57 -13.58
C GLY A 122 18.30 6.99 -13.17
N LEU A 123 18.71 7.30 -11.95
CA LEU A 123 19.92 6.77 -11.34
C LEU A 123 19.53 5.78 -10.23
N ARG A 124 19.96 4.53 -10.40
CA ARG A 124 19.90 3.49 -9.39
C ARG A 124 21.25 3.39 -8.68
N ILE A 125 21.22 3.34 -7.36
CA ILE A 125 22.40 3.05 -6.55
C ILE A 125 22.09 1.79 -5.77
N GLU A 126 22.96 0.79 -5.86
CA GLU A 126 22.91 -0.45 -5.10
C GLU A 126 24.04 -0.42 -4.06
N ALA A 127 23.70 -0.58 -2.79
CA ALA A 127 24.65 -0.56 -1.68
C ALA A 127 24.04 -1.23 -0.44
N PRO A 128 24.82 -1.59 0.59
CA PRO A 128 24.26 -1.88 1.90
C PRO A 128 23.72 -0.59 2.57
N MET A 129 22.72 -0.71 3.44
CA MET A 129 22.14 0.37 4.26
C MET A 129 23.08 0.80 5.37
N ASN A 130 23.97 -0.11 5.81
CA ASN A 130 24.88 0.03 6.96
C ASN A 130 24.14 -0.07 8.32
N ALA A 131 23.39 -1.16 8.53
CA ALA A 131 22.28 -1.23 9.49
C ALA A 131 22.60 -1.38 11.00
N ASP A 132 23.86 -1.36 11.46
CA ASP A 132 24.21 -1.46 12.88
C ASP A 132 25.13 -0.30 13.32
N TYR A 133 24.60 0.60 14.16
CA TYR A 133 25.21 1.88 14.55
C TYR A 133 25.77 1.90 15.99
N SER A 134 26.28 0.78 16.49
CA SER A 134 26.97 0.72 17.77
C SER A 134 28.49 0.57 17.62
N GLY A 135 29.14 1.51 16.91
CA GLY A 135 30.60 1.57 16.79
C GLY A 135 31.09 2.21 15.50
N ALA A 136 32.41 2.44 15.41
CA ALA A 136 33.07 2.90 14.18
C ALA A 136 32.95 1.81 13.10
N ILE A 137 32.11 2.02 12.10
CA ILE A 137 31.99 1.10 10.97
C ILE A 137 32.93 1.58 9.86
N PRO A 138 33.95 0.79 9.45
CA PRO A 138 34.88 1.18 8.40
C PRO A 138 34.34 0.93 6.97
N THR A 139 33.05 0.61 6.83
CA THR A 139 32.45 0.22 5.55
C THR A 139 31.40 1.21 5.05
N SER A 140 31.38 1.43 3.74
CA SER A 140 30.45 2.33 3.10
C SER A 140 29.05 1.74 2.91
N GLY A 141 28.02 2.58 3.00
CA GLY A 141 26.62 2.22 2.74
C GLY A 141 25.74 3.45 2.48
N PHE A 142 24.44 3.26 2.22
CA PHE A 142 23.54 4.37 1.90
C PHE A 142 23.49 5.43 2.99
N PHE A 143 23.30 4.98 4.23
CA PHE A 143 23.07 5.81 5.41
C PHE A 143 24.16 5.56 6.45
N GLY A 144 24.33 6.47 7.40
CA GLY A 144 25.38 6.34 8.41
C GLY A 144 25.34 7.38 9.53
N LEU A 145 25.50 6.94 10.79
CA LEU A 145 25.95 7.78 11.91
C LEU A 145 27.44 7.53 12.11
N ASN A 146 28.28 8.55 11.98
CA ASN A 146 29.73 8.41 12.14
C ASN A 146 30.15 8.85 13.55
N PRO A 147 31.01 8.10 14.28
CA PRO A 147 31.57 8.53 15.56
C PRO A 147 32.47 9.77 15.49
N ASP A 148 33.02 10.14 14.33
CA ASP A 148 34.07 11.17 14.28
C ASP A 148 33.59 12.61 14.13
N GLN A 149 32.33 12.89 13.82
CA GLN A 149 31.70 14.22 13.92
C GLN A 149 30.17 14.05 13.88
N SER A 150 29.43 15.07 14.35
CA SER A 150 27.96 15.03 14.50
C SER A 150 27.22 14.53 13.22
N PRO A 151 25.97 14.03 13.35
CA PRO A 151 25.14 13.50 12.25
C PRO A 151 24.96 14.46 11.05
N GLU A 152 25.32 15.73 11.22
CA GLU A 152 25.17 16.81 10.24
C GLU A 152 26.44 17.10 9.42
N THR A 153 27.52 16.36 9.65
CA THR A 153 28.82 16.69 9.05
C THR A 153 28.84 16.35 7.55
N LEU A 154 28.95 17.39 6.74
CA LEU A 154 29.05 17.37 5.28
C LEU A 154 30.11 16.36 4.80
N GLY A 155 29.70 15.41 3.95
CA GLY A 155 30.64 14.61 3.16
C GLY A 155 31.45 13.55 3.91
N ASN A 156 30.87 12.91 4.93
CA ASN A 156 31.53 11.76 5.52
C ASN A 156 31.86 10.71 4.43
N THR A 157 33.03 10.07 4.56
CA THR A 157 33.62 9.26 3.49
C THR A 157 32.80 7.98 3.24
N TYR A 158 32.15 7.44 4.28
CA TYR A 158 31.52 6.12 4.29
C TYR A 158 30.04 6.13 3.87
N THR A 159 29.31 7.20 4.11
CA THR A 159 27.93 7.32 3.66
C THR A 159 27.94 7.61 2.17
N ILE A 160 27.09 6.93 1.39
CA ILE A 160 26.91 7.16 -0.05
C ILE A 160 25.87 8.24 -0.28
N MET A 161 24.82 8.34 0.54
CA MET A 161 23.83 9.42 0.46
C MET A 161 23.95 10.36 1.67
N SER A 162 24.97 11.23 1.66
CA SER A 162 25.18 12.23 2.71
C SER A 162 24.18 13.37 2.60
N PRO A 163 23.95 14.15 3.68
CA PRO A 163 23.12 15.37 3.62
C PRO A 163 23.50 16.32 2.47
N SER A 164 24.80 16.52 2.25
CA SER A 164 25.31 17.34 1.14
C SER A 164 24.97 16.81 -0.24
N ARG A 165 25.04 15.48 -0.44
CA ARG A 165 24.67 14.87 -1.72
C ARG A 165 23.17 14.89 -1.94
N PHE A 166 22.37 14.74 -0.89
CA PHE A 166 20.92 14.98 -0.97
C PHE A 166 20.63 16.42 -1.40
N ALA A 167 21.22 17.41 -0.72
CA ALA A 167 21.03 18.82 -1.03
C ALA A 167 21.39 19.15 -2.51
N GLY A 168 22.46 18.56 -3.01
CA GLY A 168 22.95 18.71 -4.40
C GLY A 168 22.18 17.91 -5.47
N ILE A 169 21.14 17.13 -5.14
CA ILE A 169 20.36 16.40 -6.16
C ILE A 169 19.66 17.37 -7.13
N ALA A 170 19.26 18.55 -6.65
CA ALA A 170 18.52 19.51 -7.47
C ALA A 170 19.42 20.50 -8.23
N SER A 171 20.69 20.62 -7.87
CA SER A 171 21.58 21.71 -8.34
C SER A 171 23.03 21.25 -8.57
N GLY A 172 23.83 22.07 -9.22
CA GLY A 172 25.24 21.76 -9.53
C GLY A 172 25.43 20.67 -10.60
N GLY A 173 26.68 20.27 -10.84
CA GLY A 173 27.02 19.32 -11.91
C GLY A 173 27.07 19.95 -13.32
N PRO A 174 27.45 19.15 -14.34
CA PRO A 174 27.61 19.65 -15.69
C PRO A 174 26.27 19.96 -16.37
N ALA A 175 26.27 20.87 -17.34
CA ALA A 175 25.08 21.18 -18.15
C ALA A 175 24.83 20.13 -19.26
N GLN A 176 25.89 19.43 -19.67
CA GLN A 176 25.86 18.39 -20.70
C GLN A 176 26.58 17.13 -20.20
N GLY A 177 26.19 15.97 -20.74
CA GLY A 177 26.96 14.75 -20.53
C GLY A 177 28.32 14.80 -21.23
N VAL A 178 29.14 13.78 -20.99
CA VAL A 178 30.42 13.60 -21.71
C VAL A 178 30.20 13.48 -23.23
N ASP A 179 29.02 13.02 -23.64
CA ASP A 179 28.59 12.91 -25.03
C ASP A 179 28.12 14.25 -25.64
N GLY A 180 28.21 15.37 -24.90
CA GLY A 180 27.77 16.70 -25.34
C GLY A 180 26.25 16.89 -25.36
N SER A 181 25.47 15.87 -24.99
CA SER A 181 24.02 15.98 -24.98
C SER A 181 23.53 16.71 -23.73
N PRO A 182 22.51 17.59 -23.82
CA PRO A 182 21.98 18.32 -22.67
C PRO A 182 21.50 17.39 -21.55
N ILE A 183 21.65 17.83 -20.31
CA ILE A 183 21.13 17.14 -19.13
C ILE A 183 19.80 17.78 -18.75
N SER A 184 18.73 16.99 -18.77
CA SER A 184 17.44 17.35 -18.16
C SER A 184 17.25 16.52 -16.90
N ARG A 185 17.05 17.19 -15.76
CA ARG A 185 16.86 16.53 -14.47
C ARG A 185 15.43 15.98 -14.37
N GLY A 186 15.29 14.75 -13.89
CA GLY A 186 14.00 14.09 -13.78
C GLY A 186 14.14 12.60 -13.53
N GLY A 187 13.01 11.90 -13.49
CA GLY A 187 12.95 10.47 -13.21
C GLY A 187 13.14 10.16 -11.73
N VAL A 188 13.80 9.05 -11.42
CA VAL A 188 13.90 8.51 -10.06
C VAL A 188 15.35 8.35 -9.61
N LEU A 189 15.65 8.81 -8.40
CA LEU A 189 16.83 8.36 -7.65
C LEU A 189 16.45 7.10 -6.86
N THR A 190 16.79 5.93 -7.38
CA THR A 190 16.46 4.65 -6.75
C THR A 190 17.58 4.23 -5.80
N LEU A 191 17.27 4.10 -4.52
CA LEU A 191 18.15 3.50 -3.51
C LEU A 191 17.73 2.03 -3.35
N ALA A 192 18.63 1.12 -3.74
CA ALA A 192 18.37 -0.31 -3.76
C ALA A 192 19.29 -1.08 -2.81
N ALA A 193 18.76 -1.48 -1.65
CA ALA A 193 19.58 -2.08 -0.60
C ALA A 193 19.93 -3.55 -0.88
N SER A 194 21.09 -3.95 -0.37
CA SER A 194 21.68 -5.29 -0.55
C SER A 194 21.87 -6.04 0.75
N ASP A 195 21.37 -5.48 1.85
CA ASP A 195 21.53 -6.03 3.20
C ASP A 195 20.77 -7.34 3.39
N PRO A 196 21.24 -8.18 4.34
CA PRO A 196 20.48 -9.33 4.81
C PRO A 196 19.20 -8.91 5.55
N ALA A 197 18.40 -9.91 5.95
CA ALA A 197 17.15 -9.71 6.65
C ALA A 197 17.32 -8.88 7.94
N GLY A 198 16.41 -7.94 8.18
CA GLY A 198 16.35 -7.16 9.42
C GLY A 198 17.06 -5.81 9.38
N ALA A 199 17.70 -5.46 8.26
CA ALA A 199 18.30 -4.15 8.08
C ALA A 199 17.26 -3.04 8.01
N SER A 200 17.54 -1.93 8.69
CA SER A 200 16.75 -0.70 8.66
C SER A 200 17.64 0.50 8.35
N GLY A 201 17.14 1.46 7.57
CA GLY A 201 17.85 2.69 7.22
C GLY A 201 16.93 3.90 7.26
N THR A 202 17.28 4.91 8.05
CA THR A 202 16.50 6.16 8.16
C THR A 202 16.98 7.19 7.15
N ILE A 203 16.02 7.74 6.40
CA ILE A 203 16.18 8.89 5.51
C ILE A 203 15.49 10.08 6.13
N ASN A 204 16.27 11.12 6.42
CA ASN A 204 15.85 12.35 7.07
C ASN A 204 16.40 13.60 6.36
N ASN A 205 16.80 13.44 5.09
CA ASN A 205 17.43 14.45 4.25
C ASN A 205 16.80 14.46 2.86
N GLY A 206 16.80 15.62 2.20
CA GLY A 206 16.30 15.78 0.84
C GLY A 206 16.98 16.92 0.07
N PRO A 207 16.54 17.19 -1.16
CA PRO A 207 17.08 18.25 -2.01
C PRO A 207 16.94 19.62 -1.37
N GLU A 208 17.88 20.53 -1.64
CA GLU A 208 17.84 21.88 -1.07
C GLU A 208 16.65 22.70 -1.61
N VAL A 209 16.29 22.44 -2.87
CA VAL A 209 15.17 23.07 -3.57
C VAL A 209 14.30 22.00 -4.23
N ILE A 210 13.04 22.35 -4.51
CA ILE A 210 12.10 21.47 -5.21
C ILE A 210 12.72 20.97 -6.53
N THR A 211 12.58 19.68 -6.80
CA THR A 211 13.17 19.03 -7.97
C THR A 211 12.16 18.13 -8.69
N PRO A 212 12.26 17.96 -10.02
CA PRO A 212 11.48 16.98 -10.77
C PRO A 212 11.88 15.51 -10.47
N ILE A 213 12.90 15.28 -9.65
CA ILE A 213 13.41 13.95 -9.30
C ILE A 213 12.58 13.36 -8.17
N ALA A 214 12.10 12.13 -8.33
CA ALA A 214 11.42 11.38 -7.28
C ALA A 214 12.43 10.52 -6.50
N LEU A 215 12.10 10.22 -5.24
CA LEU A 215 12.86 9.31 -4.40
C LEU A 215 12.32 7.88 -4.56
N GLY A 216 13.19 6.94 -4.93
CA GLY A 216 12.84 5.54 -5.13
C GLY A 216 13.43 4.63 -4.07
N PHE A 217 12.65 3.67 -3.57
CA PHE A 217 13.13 2.60 -2.71
C PHE A 217 12.94 1.24 -3.37
N ASP A 218 13.97 0.42 -3.31
CA ASP A 218 13.99 -0.89 -3.92
C ASP A 218 14.95 -1.83 -3.18
N ASN A 219 15.08 -3.04 -3.68
CA ASN A 219 16.08 -3.98 -3.23
C ASN A 219 16.84 -4.63 -4.38
N THR A 220 17.98 -5.21 -4.04
CA THR A 220 18.78 -6.03 -4.95
C THR A 220 18.36 -7.51 -4.89
N ALA A 221 18.81 -8.29 -5.86
CA ALA A 221 18.54 -9.73 -5.90
C ALA A 221 19.12 -10.51 -4.69
N ALA A 222 20.15 -9.99 -4.03
CA ALA A 222 20.81 -10.60 -2.89
C ALA A 222 20.23 -10.16 -1.52
N SER A 223 19.30 -9.20 -1.51
CA SER A 223 18.75 -8.64 -0.28
C SER A 223 17.85 -9.63 0.48
N GLY A 224 17.85 -9.52 1.81
CA GLY A 224 16.78 -10.03 2.66
C GLY A 224 15.61 -9.05 2.78
N PRO A 225 14.63 -9.33 3.66
CA PRO A 225 13.62 -8.35 4.08
C PRO A 225 14.25 -7.11 4.73
N ILE A 226 13.94 -5.93 4.19
CA ILE A 226 14.54 -4.65 4.61
C ILE A 226 13.48 -3.57 4.88
N VAL A 227 13.86 -2.56 5.68
CA VAL A 227 12.99 -1.43 6.02
C VAL A 227 13.69 -0.10 5.76
N TYR A 228 13.16 0.70 4.84
CA TYR A 228 13.48 2.12 4.72
C TYR A 228 12.57 2.91 5.67
N GLN A 229 13.12 3.79 6.49
CA GLN A 229 12.34 4.66 7.38
C GLN A 229 12.40 6.11 6.87
N ILE A 230 11.26 6.73 6.61
CA ILE A 230 11.18 8.15 6.23
C ILE A 230 10.90 8.98 7.48
N ASP A 231 11.82 9.86 7.82
CA ASP A 231 11.58 10.94 8.77
C ASP A 231 11.47 12.28 8.02
N PRO A 232 10.26 12.71 7.64
CA PRO A 232 10.06 13.96 6.93
C PRO A 232 10.36 15.20 7.79
N THR A 233 10.61 15.06 9.10
CA THR A 233 10.90 16.21 9.97
C THR A 233 12.39 16.58 9.99
N GLY A 234 13.26 15.68 9.54
CA GLY A 234 14.69 15.92 9.46
C GLY A 234 15.06 16.99 8.41
N ASN A 235 16.21 17.64 8.64
CA ASN A 235 16.80 18.65 7.75
C ASN A 235 15.77 19.71 7.29
N GLY A 236 14.94 20.21 8.21
CA GLY A 236 13.96 21.26 7.95
C GLY A 236 12.84 20.86 6.96
N GLY A 237 12.52 19.58 6.82
CA GLY A 237 11.41 19.16 5.96
C GLY A 237 11.76 18.93 4.49
N LYS A 238 13.04 19.01 4.13
CA LYS A 238 13.52 18.98 2.74
C LYS A 238 13.24 17.69 1.98
N ILE A 239 12.84 16.60 2.65
CA ILE A 239 12.33 15.40 1.97
C ILE A 239 11.15 15.73 1.06
N ALA A 240 10.31 16.72 1.41
CA ALA A 240 9.19 17.15 0.59
C ALA A 240 9.61 17.82 -0.74
N ASN A 241 10.89 18.15 -0.92
CA ASN A 241 11.39 18.75 -2.16
C ASN A 241 11.55 17.74 -3.31
N PHE A 242 11.49 16.43 -3.04
CA PHE A 242 11.37 15.43 -4.10
C PHE A 242 10.00 15.53 -4.81
N SER A 243 9.95 15.23 -6.10
CA SER A 243 8.69 15.22 -6.87
C SER A 243 7.75 14.06 -6.53
N GLY A 244 8.18 13.14 -5.67
CA GLY A 244 7.37 12.01 -5.27
C GLY A 244 8.15 10.89 -4.62
N LEU A 245 7.40 9.86 -4.24
CA LEU A 245 7.89 8.60 -3.72
C LEU A 245 7.60 7.48 -4.72
N VAL A 246 8.59 6.67 -5.04
CA VAL A 246 8.44 5.48 -5.89
C VAL A 246 8.83 4.23 -5.10
N LEU A 247 7.88 3.34 -4.88
CA LEU A 247 8.14 2.07 -4.19
C LEU A 247 8.26 0.95 -5.22
N LYS A 248 9.38 0.23 -5.16
CA LYS A 248 9.75 -0.86 -6.05
C LYS A 248 10.07 -2.11 -5.23
N ARG A 249 10.21 -3.22 -5.95
CA ARG A 249 10.66 -4.51 -5.41
C ARG A 249 11.19 -5.38 -6.55
N SER A 250 12.38 -5.07 -7.02
CA SER A 250 13.06 -5.81 -8.08
C SER A 250 13.75 -7.09 -7.57
N GLY A 251 14.10 -7.13 -6.27
CA GLY A 251 14.59 -8.34 -5.60
C GLY A 251 13.46 -9.23 -5.06
N PRO A 252 13.77 -10.49 -4.68
CA PRO A 252 12.75 -11.44 -4.23
C PRO A 252 12.16 -11.11 -2.86
N SER A 253 12.92 -10.43 -2.01
CA SER A 253 12.56 -10.13 -0.62
C SER A 253 11.61 -8.93 -0.49
N THR A 254 10.99 -8.79 0.68
CA THR A 254 10.10 -7.67 0.98
C THR A 254 10.87 -6.37 1.18
N VAL A 255 10.39 -5.30 0.56
CA VAL A 255 10.85 -3.93 0.79
C VAL A 255 9.73 -3.19 1.49
N THR A 256 10.00 -2.70 2.71
CA THR A 256 9.05 -1.89 3.46
C THR A 256 9.56 -0.46 3.55
N THR A 257 8.70 0.51 3.25
CA THR A 257 8.93 1.92 3.51
C THR A 257 8.03 2.34 4.65
N ARG A 258 8.61 2.59 5.83
CA ARG A 258 7.91 2.98 7.04
C ARG A 258 7.96 4.49 7.26
N LEU A 259 6.81 5.08 7.58
CA LEU A 259 6.74 6.48 7.99
C LEU A 259 7.05 6.62 9.48
N LEU A 260 7.90 7.59 9.83
CA LEU A 260 8.14 7.97 11.23
C LEU A 260 7.25 9.16 11.64
N ASN A 261 6.88 10.02 10.68
CA ASN A 261 5.97 11.15 10.85
C ASN A 261 5.05 11.32 9.64
N HIS A 262 4.06 12.21 9.75
CA HIS A 262 3.20 12.60 8.63
C HIS A 262 4.05 13.09 7.47
N THR A 263 3.88 12.49 6.30
CA THR A 263 4.74 12.72 5.13
C THR A 263 3.90 13.33 4.01
N SER A 264 4.40 14.37 3.37
CA SER A 264 3.78 14.99 2.20
C SER A 264 4.74 14.97 1.02
N MET A 265 4.30 14.48 -0.13
CA MET A 265 5.05 14.46 -1.38
C MET A 265 4.11 14.59 -2.57
N GLU A 266 4.55 15.21 -3.66
CA GLU A 266 3.66 15.51 -4.79
C GLU A 266 3.01 14.27 -5.42
N THR A 267 3.76 13.16 -5.55
CA THR A 267 3.24 11.89 -6.08
C THR A 267 3.62 10.68 -5.23
N LEU A 268 2.78 9.64 -5.27
CA LEU A 268 3.08 8.28 -4.79
C LEU A 268 2.93 7.28 -5.91
N HIS A 269 4.01 6.61 -6.33
CA HIS A 269 3.99 5.52 -7.30
C HIS A 269 4.41 4.22 -6.62
N GLN A 270 3.45 3.42 -6.18
CA GLN A 270 3.73 2.12 -5.58
C GLN A 270 3.62 1.02 -6.64
N LEU A 271 4.75 0.72 -7.27
CA LEU A 271 4.86 -0.32 -8.30
C LEU A 271 4.83 -1.72 -7.66
N ALA A 272 5.49 -1.85 -6.52
CA ALA A 272 5.54 -3.03 -5.66
C ALA A 272 5.95 -2.62 -4.24
N GLY A 273 6.26 -3.59 -3.38
CA GLY A 273 6.71 -3.33 -2.01
C GLY A 273 5.58 -2.96 -1.05
N THR A 274 5.95 -2.57 0.17
CA THR A 274 5.01 -2.25 1.25
C THR A 274 5.23 -0.82 1.73
N LEU A 275 4.16 -0.03 1.82
CA LEU A 275 4.13 1.24 2.52
C LEU A 275 3.57 1.01 3.93
N ASP A 276 4.40 1.11 4.95
CA ASP A 276 3.98 1.05 6.35
C ASP A 276 3.72 2.47 6.85
N LEU A 277 2.44 2.82 6.99
CA LEU A 277 2.00 4.12 7.46
C LEU A 277 2.29 4.34 8.93
N ASN A 278 2.41 3.27 9.74
CA ASN A 278 2.75 3.36 11.16
C ASN A 278 1.90 4.39 11.94
N GLY A 279 0.59 4.39 11.67
CA GLY A 279 -0.40 5.30 12.25
C GLY A 279 -0.32 6.75 11.73
N LYS A 280 0.45 7.02 10.66
CA LYS A 280 0.66 8.35 10.09
C LYS A 280 -0.16 8.58 8.83
N ALA A 281 -0.21 9.84 8.41
CA ALA A 281 -0.77 10.22 7.12
C ALA A 281 0.34 10.31 6.06
N PHE A 282 0.06 9.79 4.87
CA PHE A 282 0.79 10.11 3.65
C PHE A 282 -0.10 10.97 2.76
N SER A 283 0.26 12.25 2.60
CA SER A 283 -0.46 13.21 1.78
C SER A 283 0.23 13.39 0.44
N THR A 284 -0.55 13.38 -0.65
CA THR A 284 -0.01 13.49 -2.00
C THR A 284 -0.95 14.20 -2.96
N GLY A 285 -0.42 14.78 -4.04
CA GLY A 285 -1.22 15.29 -5.14
C GLY A 285 -1.94 14.15 -5.86
N GLY A 286 -1.21 13.09 -6.19
CA GLY A 286 -1.77 11.89 -6.84
C GLY A 286 -1.05 10.60 -6.49
N ALA A 287 -1.82 9.50 -6.47
CA ALA A 287 -1.31 8.16 -6.19
C ALA A 287 -1.55 7.20 -7.36
N THR A 288 -0.51 6.48 -7.76
CA THR A 288 -0.59 5.32 -8.67
C THR A 288 -0.19 4.07 -7.90
N LEU A 289 -1.16 3.17 -7.72
CA LEU A 289 -1.02 1.91 -6.99
C LEU A 289 -1.05 0.79 -8.02
N VAL A 290 0.00 -0.03 -8.13
CA VAL A 290 0.05 -1.11 -9.13
C VAL A 290 -0.13 -2.46 -8.45
N SER A 291 0.79 -2.78 -7.54
CA SER A 291 0.79 -3.99 -6.72
C SER A 291 1.52 -3.72 -5.41
N GLY A 292 1.24 -4.52 -4.38
CA GLY A 292 1.87 -4.37 -3.08
C GLY A 292 0.86 -4.04 -1.98
N ASN A 293 1.37 -3.57 -0.84
CA ASN A 293 0.57 -3.41 0.36
C ASN A 293 0.75 -2.03 1.01
N THR A 294 -0.29 -1.53 1.64
CA THR A 294 -0.20 -0.53 2.71
C THR A 294 -0.45 -1.22 4.04
N ILE A 295 0.30 -0.92 5.09
CA ILE A 295 0.12 -1.51 6.43
C ILE A 295 0.29 -0.47 7.53
N GLY A 296 0.15 -0.89 8.78
CA GLY A 296 0.53 -0.11 9.96
C GLY A 296 -0.49 0.93 10.38
N GLY A 297 -1.68 0.93 9.78
CA GLY A 297 -2.76 1.87 10.04
C GLY A 297 -2.44 3.31 9.66
N GLY A 298 -3.46 4.13 9.42
CA GLY A 298 -3.29 5.53 9.04
C GLY A 298 -4.08 5.91 7.80
N THR A 299 -3.65 6.97 7.11
CA THR A 299 -4.40 7.50 5.97
C THR A 299 -3.47 7.74 4.79
N ILE A 300 -3.86 7.25 3.61
CA ILE A 300 -3.35 7.77 2.34
C ILE A 300 -4.36 8.84 1.88
N SER A 301 -3.89 10.07 1.70
CA SER A 301 -4.69 11.19 1.23
C SER A 301 -4.17 11.66 -0.13
N ALA A 302 -4.94 11.45 -1.20
CA ALA A 302 -4.63 11.99 -2.51
C ALA A 302 -5.50 13.22 -2.79
N GLN A 303 -4.90 14.36 -3.12
CA GLN A 303 -5.61 15.64 -3.30
C GLN A 303 -6.40 15.68 -4.61
N PHE A 304 -5.96 14.96 -5.64
CA PHE A 304 -6.61 14.96 -6.94
C PHE A 304 -7.12 13.57 -7.33
N LEU A 305 -6.24 12.56 -7.34
CA LEU A 305 -6.56 11.24 -7.88
C LEU A 305 -5.73 10.14 -7.21
N ALA A 306 -6.40 9.06 -6.80
CA ALA A 306 -5.77 7.78 -6.54
C ALA A 306 -6.22 6.77 -7.62
N THR A 307 -5.25 6.12 -8.27
CA THR A 307 -5.51 5.13 -9.32
C THR A 307 -4.88 3.79 -8.96
N LYS A 308 -5.70 2.73 -8.88
CA LYS A 308 -5.23 1.34 -8.93
C LYS A 308 -5.12 0.88 -10.37
N THR A 309 -3.92 0.53 -10.83
CA THR A 309 -3.60 0.06 -12.19
C THR A 309 -2.90 -1.29 -12.17
N GLY A 310 -2.64 -1.89 -13.33
CA GLY A 310 -2.01 -3.21 -13.46
C GLY A 310 -2.88 -4.37 -12.98
N THR A 311 -2.60 -5.57 -13.45
CA THR A 311 -3.44 -6.76 -13.21
C THR A 311 -3.30 -7.34 -11.80
N GLY A 312 -2.31 -6.91 -11.03
CA GLY A 312 -2.05 -7.40 -9.67
C GLY A 312 -3.06 -6.90 -8.63
N THR A 313 -2.91 -7.40 -7.41
CA THR A 313 -3.65 -6.91 -6.23
C THR A 313 -2.84 -5.84 -5.50
N TYR A 314 -3.51 -4.79 -5.07
CA TYR A 314 -3.01 -3.85 -4.08
C TYR A 314 -3.87 -3.96 -2.82
N THR A 315 -3.24 -4.20 -1.67
CA THR A 315 -3.95 -4.40 -0.41
C THR A 315 -3.77 -3.21 0.53
N LEU A 316 -4.88 -2.60 0.98
CA LEU A 316 -4.89 -1.71 2.14
C LEU A 316 -5.01 -2.56 3.41
N GLY A 317 -3.99 -2.52 4.25
CA GLY A 317 -3.89 -3.23 5.52
C GLY A 317 -4.86 -2.69 6.56
N ALA A 318 -5.11 -3.49 7.59
CA ALA A 318 -5.95 -3.09 8.72
C ALA A 318 -5.51 -1.74 9.32
N GLY A 319 -6.49 -0.95 9.74
CA GLY A 319 -6.37 0.41 10.24
C GLY A 319 -6.08 1.47 9.17
N SER A 320 -5.92 1.08 7.90
CA SER A 320 -5.54 1.99 6.81
C SER A 320 -6.76 2.34 5.98
N ARG A 321 -6.90 3.64 5.67
CA ARG A 321 -7.98 4.13 4.81
C ARG A 321 -7.46 5.01 3.68
N LEU A 322 -8.29 5.14 2.66
CA LEU A 322 -8.06 6.07 1.55
C LEU A 322 -9.00 7.27 1.65
N ILE A 323 -8.45 8.47 1.48
CA ILE A 323 -9.20 9.71 1.33
C ILE A 323 -8.79 10.36 0.01
N THR A 324 -9.73 10.48 -0.94
CA THR A 324 -9.43 11.06 -2.25
C THR A 324 -10.68 11.61 -2.94
N PRO A 325 -10.63 12.77 -3.62
CA PRO A 325 -11.76 13.24 -4.43
C PRO A 325 -12.11 12.33 -5.61
N LEU A 326 -11.14 11.58 -6.13
CA LEU A 326 -11.34 10.62 -7.21
C LEU A 326 -10.55 9.34 -6.93
N LEU A 327 -11.25 8.21 -6.91
CA LEU A 327 -10.67 6.86 -6.87
C LEU A 327 -11.01 6.14 -8.18
N SER A 328 -9.99 5.72 -8.91
CA SER A 328 -10.12 4.93 -10.12
C SER A 328 -9.46 3.56 -9.95
N VAL A 329 -10.23 2.49 -10.05
CA VAL A 329 -9.73 1.11 -10.13
C VAL A 329 -9.76 0.70 -11.60
N SER A 330 -8.66 0.94 -12.32
CA SER A 330 -8.59 0.76 -13.76
C SER A 330 -8.22 -0.66 -14.19
N SER A 331 -7.56 -1.43 -13.33
CA SER A 331 -7.21 -2.84 -13.57
C SER A 331 -6.86 -3.57 -12.27
N GLY A 332 -6.99 -4.90 -12.31
CA GLY A 332 -6.68 -5.79 -11.18
C GLY A 332 -7.61 -5.54 -9.98
N THR A 333 -7.08 -5.74 -8.77
CA THR A 333 -7.87 -5.68 -7.54
C THR A 333 -7.31 -4.67 -6.55
N LEU A 334 -8.15 -3.76 -6.08
CA LEU A 334 -7.92 -3.00 -4.85
C LEU A 334 -8.65 -3.72 -3.71
N ALA A 335 -7.91 -4.33 -2.78
CA ALA A 335 -8.49 -5.07 -1.66
C ALA A 335 -8.23 -4.31 -0.35
N LEU A 336 -9.23 -4.26 0.52
CA LEU A 336 -9.03 -3.89 1.91
C LEU A 336 -8.71 -5.16 2.71
N SER A 337 -8.23 -5.01 3.94
CA SER A 337 -8.01 -6.12 4.87
C SER A 337 -9.15 -6.20 5.87
N VAL A 338 -9.34 -7.37 6.48
CA VAL A 338 -10.31 -7.56 7.57
C VAL A 338 -10.05 -6.55 8.68
N ASP A 339 -11.05 -5.76 9.01
CA ASP A 339 -11.00 -4.78 10.10
C ASP A 339 -12.41 -4.44 10.59
N GLY A 340 -13.29 -4.02 9.67
CA GLY A 340 -14.69 -3.69 9.97
C GLY A 340 -14.87 -2.56 10.98
N SER A 341 -13.82 -1.79 11.28
CA SER A 341 -13.88 -0.65 12.19
C SER A 341 -14.10 0.66 11.45
N SER A 342 -14.78 1.60 12.12
CA SER A 342 -15.01 2.95 11.61
C SER A 342 -13.72 3.72 11.27
N ALA A 343 -12.58 3.33 11.86
CA ALA A 343 -11.29 3.95 11.57
C ALA A 343 -10.78 3.64 10.15
N SER A 344 -11.23 2.52 9.57
CA SER A 344 -10.83 2.01 8.25
C SER A 344 -11.83 2.33 7.15
N THR A 345 -12.96 2.96 7.48
CA THR A 345 -13.92 3.47 6.51
C THR A 345 -13.24 4.45 5.56
N SER A 346 -13.25 4.11 4.27
CA SER A 346 -12.67 4.95 3.23
C SER A 346 -13.66 6.02 2.76
N ARG A 347 -13.18 7.24 2.52
CA ARG A 347 -14.01 8.36 2.04
C ARG A 347 -13.48 8.85 0.71
N VAL A 348 -14.22 8.58 -0.35
CA VAL A 348 -13.86 8.96 -1.71
C VAL A 348 -14.91 9.89 -2.30
N GLY A 349 -14.54 10.72 -3.27
CA GLY A 349 -15.51 11.52 -4.01
C GLY A 349 -16.20 10.67 -5.08
N THR A 350 -15.64 10.70 -6.28
CA THR A 350 -16.06 9.83 -7.37
C THR A 350 -15.29 8.50 -7.31
N LEU A 351 -16.01 7.39 -7.35
CA LEU A 351 -15.49 6.04 -7.49
C LEU A 351 -15.76 5.54 -8.91
N SER A 352 -14.71 5.16 -9.61
CA SER A 352 -14.78 4.51 -10.92
C SER A 352 -14.10 3.15 -10.85
N ILE A 353 -14.80 2.10 -11.26
CA ILE A 353 -14.27 0.74 -11.36
C ILE A 353 -14.42 0.33 -12.83
N ALA A 354 -13.29 0.12 -13.51
CA ALA A 354 -13.29 -0.28 -14.91
C ALA A 354 -13.82 -1.71 -15.09
N ALA A 355 -14.32 -2.02 -16.29
CA ALA A 355 -14.73 -3.38 -16.62
C ALA A 355 -13.57 -4.36 -16.39
N GLY A 356 -13.84 -5.46 -15.69
CA GLY A 356 -12.82 -6.46 -15.33
C GLY A 356 -11.95 -6.10 -14.10
N ALA A 357 -12.12 -4.91 -13.52
CA ALA A 357 -11.43 -4.51 -12.29
C ALA A 357 -12.30 -4.76 -11.05
N THR A 358 -11.67 -4.88 -9.88
CA THR A 358 -12.37 -5.21 -8.63
C THR A 358 -11.92 -4.29 -7.49
N MET A 359 -12.88 -3.77 -6.73
CA MET A 359 -12.66 -3.23 -5.40
C MET A 359 -13.29 -4.19 -4.38
N ASP A 360 -12.49 -4.83 -3.54
CA ASP A 360 -12.96 -5.72 -2.49
C ASP A 360 -12.93 -4.99 -1.14
N LEU A 361 -14.11 -4.69 -0.60
CA LEU A 361 -14.25 -4.04 0.70
C LEU A 361 -14.00 -5.00 1.86
N VAL A 362 -14.04 -6.32 1.62
CA VAL A 362 -14.04 -7.33 2.67
C VAL A 362 -15.19 -7.05 3.64
N ASP A 363 -14.92 -6.63 4.86
CA ASP A 363 -15.91 -6.25 5.89
C ASP A 363 -15.90 -4.76 6.22
N ASN A 364 -15.28 -3.93 5.38
CA ASN A 364 -15.13 -2.50 5.59
C ASN A 364 -16.22 -1.68 4.90
N ASP A 365 -16.39 -0.46 5.39
CA ASP A 365 -17.39 0.47 4.92
C ASP A 365 -16.78 1.54 3.98
N LEU A 366 -17.63 2.16 3.16
CA LEU A 366 -17.22 3.13 2.15
C LEU A 366 -18.22 4.30 2.08
N ILE A 367 -17.67 5.52 2.00
CA ILE A 367 -18.44 6.73 1.66
C ILE A 367 -17.99 7.23 0.30
N ALA A 368 -18.92 7.37 -0.64
CA ALA A 368 -18.69 7.98 -1.95
C ALA A 368 -19.51 9.27 -2.09
N THR A 369 -18.86 10.44 -2.07
CA THR A 369 -19.58 11.74 -2.00
C THR A 369 -20.09 12.23 -3.36
N ASN A 370 -19.50 11.76 -4.47
CA ASN A 370 -19.84 12.16 -5.85
C ASN A 370 -20.04 10.93 -6.76
N THR A 371 -20.57 9.84 -6.20
CA THR A 371 -20.97 8.64 -6.97
C THR A 371 -22.41 8.31 -6.62
N SER A 372 -23.26 8.13 -7.63
CA SER A 372 -24.68 7.87 -7.39
C SER A 372 -24.91 6.50 -6.78
N VAL A 373 -25.97 6.37 -5.99
CA VAL A 373 -26.47 5.11 -5.44
C VAL A 373 -26.63 4.05 -6.54
N ALA A 374 -27.24 4.42 -7.68
CA ALA A 374 -27.43 3.50 -8.81
C ALA A 374 -26.12 2.92 -9.37
N THR A 375 -25.06 3.73 -9.46
CA THR A 375 -23.74 3.27 -9.93
C THR A 375 -23.12 2.27 -8.95
N ILE A 376 -23.19 2.57 -7.65
CA ILE A 376 -22.68 1.69 -6.59
C ILE A 376 -23.49 0.38 -6.52
N GLN A 377 -24.82 0.47 -6.55
CA GLN A 377 -25.71 -0.69 -6.57
C GLN A 377 -25.45 -1.59 -7.78
N SER A 378 -25.28 -1.02 -8.98
CA SER A 378 -24.94 -1.80 -10.18
C SER A 378 -23.59 -2.51 -10.03
N ALA A 379 -22.58 -1.84 -9.47
CA ALA A 379 -21.28 -2.44 -9.23
C ALA A 379 -21.32 -3.59 -8.19
N ILE A 380 -22.16 -3.46 -7.15
CA ILE A 380 -22.38 -4.50 -6.14
C ILE A 380 -23.21 -5.65 -6.71
N SER A 381 -24.34 -5.37 -7.37
CA SER A 381 -25.22 -6.38 -7.97
C SER A 381 -24.45 -7.28 -8.95
N ASN A 382 -23.64 -6.67 -9.81
CA ASN A 382 -22.76 -7.41 -10.73
C ASN A 382 -21.79 -8.31 -9.96
N ALA A 383 -21.07 -7.78 -8.97
CA ALA A 383 -20.09 -8.54 -8.18
C ALA A 383 -20.75 -9.67 -7.37
N ARG A 384 -21.92 -9.39 -6.79
CA ARG A 384 -22.73 -10.30 -5.96
C ARG A 384 -23.19 -11.52 -6.73
N ASN A 385 -23.63 -11.37 -7.99
CA ASN A 385 -24.03 -12.46 -8.88
C ASN A 385 -24.91 -13.52 -8.16
N GLY A 386 -26.09 -13.10 -7.68
CA GLY A 386 -27.02 -13.98 -6.96
C GLY A 386 -26.51 -14.49 -5.60
N GLY A 387 -25.53 -13.83 -5.00
CA GLY A 387 -24.93 -14.20 -3.71
C GLY A 387 -23.65 -15.04 -3.81
N ALA A 388 -23.20 -15.38 -5.02
CA ALA A 388 -21.95 -16.10 -5.25
C ALA A 388 -20.69 -15.24 -5.02
N TRP A 389 -20.80 -13.92 -5.14
CA TRP A 389 -19.70 -12.95 -4.95
C TRP A 389 -18.43 -13.27 -5.77
N ASN A 390 -18.61 -13.72 -7.01
CA ASN A 390 -17.55 -14.26 -7.86
C ASN A 390 -17.31 -13.45 -9.15
N GLN A 391 -17.94 -12.29 -9.29
CA GLN A 391 -17.75 -11.39 -10.42
C GLN A 391 -16.99 -10.12 -10.02
N THR A 392 -16.50 -9.39 -11.01
CA THR A 392 -15.81 -8.11 -10.86
C THR A 392 -16.76 -6.97 -10.47
N GLY A 393 -16.24 -5.86 -9.95
CA GLY A 393 -17.05 -4.72 -9.48
C GLY A 393 -16.70 -4.34 -8.05
N LEU A 394 -17.70 -3.88 -7.29
CA LEU A 394 -17.57 -3.59 -5.86
C LEU A 394 -18.00 -4.84 -5.08
N THR A 395 -17.03 -5.61 -4.60
CA THR A 395 -17.25 -6.94 -4.01
C THR A 395 -16.96 -6.97 -2.50
N SER A 396 -17.36 -8.06 -1.86
CA SER A 396 -17.00 -8.40 -0.48
C SER A 396 -16.62 -9.87 -0.38
N SER A 397 -15.34 -10.14 -0.18
CA SER A 397 -14.88 -11.50 0.11
C SER A 397 -15.34 -12.00 1.49
N ALA A 398 -15.64 -11.10 2.43
CA ALA A 398 -16.26 -11.47 3.71
C ALA A 398 -17.69 -11.98 3.53
N ALA A 399 -18.52 -11.30 2.72
CA ALA A 399 -19.87 -11.77 2.36
C ALA A 399 -19.79 -13.10 1.60
N ARG A 400 -18.86 -13.22 0.65
CA ARG A 400 -18.61 -14.48 -0.08
C ARG A 400 -18.31 -15.64 0.87
N ASN A 401 -17.60 -15.40 1.96
CA ASN A 401 -17.18 -16.45 2.89
C ASN A 401 -18.09 -16.57 4.13
N ALA A 402 -19.12 -15.73 4.25
CA ALA A 402 -20.04 -15.73 5.37
C ALA A 402 -20.74 -17.10 5.51
N THR A 403 -20.77 -17.61 6.74
CA THR A 403 -21.48 -18.83 7.12
C THR A 403 -22.21 -18.56 8.44
N PRO A 404 -23.56 -18.47 8.45
CA PRO A 404 -24.47 -18.58 7.29
C PRO A 404 -24.37 -17.39 6.31
N LYS A 405 -25.03 -17.47 5.15
CA LYS A 405 -25.02 -16.46 4.06
C LYS A 405 -25.89 -15.24 4.37
N ASN A 406 -25.71 -14.65 5.54
CA ASN A 406 -26.60 -13.62 6.06
C ASN A 406 -26.08 -12.18 5.94
N LYS A 407 -24.85 -11.98 5.46
CA LYS A 407 -24.22 -10.67 5.31
C LYS A 407 -23.92 -10.33 3.86
N THR A 408 -23.91 -9.03 3.57
CA THR A 408 -23.78 -8.43 2.25
C THR A 408 -23.22 -7.01 2.34
N LEU A 409 -23.12 -6.33 1.21
CA LEU A 409 -22.94 -4.88 1.14
C LEU A 409 -24.29 -4.21 0.93
N GLY A 410 -24.74 -3.42 1.91
CA GLY A 410 -25.92 -2.55 1.80
C GLY A 410 -25.53 -1.18 1.27
N VAL A 411 -26.49 -0.44 0.69
CA VAL A 411 -26.26 0.90 0.13
C VAL A 411 -27.37 1.84 0.54
N LEU A 412 -27.04 2.94 1.22
CA LEU A 412 -27.98 4.01 1.54
C LEU A 412 -27.52 5.33 0.94
N LYS A 413 -28.47 6.13 0.45
CA LYS A 413 -28.23 7.54 0.21
C LYS A 413 -28.09 8.27 1.55
N GLY A 414 -27.25 9.29 1.60
CA GLY A 414 -27.03 10.07 2.81
C GLY A 414 -28.32 10.69 3.36
N SER A 415 -29.24 11.13 2.50
CA SER A 415 -30.56 11.61 2.95
C SER A 415 -31.43 10.53 3.60
N GLU A 416 -31.31 9.27 3.15
CA GLU A 416 -32.04 8.13 3.73
C GLU A 416 -31.46 7.81 5.10
N TYR A 417 -30.14 7.63 5.18
CA TYR A 417 -29.42 7.37 6.43
C TYR A 417 -29.66 8.46 7.48
N ILE A 418 -29.62 9.74 7.09
CA ILE A 418 -29.92 10.86 8.01
C ILE A 418 -31.33 10.76 8.60
N GLY A 419 -32.29 10.26 7.83
CA GLY A 419 -33.67 10.10 8.27
C GLY A 419 -33.87 9.02 9.33
N VAL A 420 -32.96 8.05 9.44
CA VAL A 420 -33.13 6.86 10.31
C VAL A 420 -32.04 6.69 11.36
N ALA A 421 -30.80 7.11 11.07
CA ALA A 421 -29.63 6.88 11.93
C ALA A 421 -28.87 8.16 12.30
N GLY A 422 -29.25 9.32 11.74
CA GLY A 422 -28.63 10.62 12.00
C GLY A 422 -27.45 10.95 11.08
N THR A 423 -26.62 11.91 11.46
CA THR A 423 -25.62 12.51 10.54
C THR A 423 -24.23 11.89 10.62
N ASN A 424 -24.00 10.92 11.51
CA ASN A 424 -22.68 10.32 11.71
C ASN A 424 -22.66 8.89 11.19
N PHE A 425 -21.84 8.63 10.19
CA PHE A 425 -21.53 7.29 9.68
C PHE A 425 -20.02 7.05 9.87
N ASP A 426 -19.67 6.12 10.75
CA ASP A 426 -18.28 5.76 11.03
C ASP A 426 -17.34 6.93 11.39
N GLY A 427 -17.86 7.92 12.11
CA GLY A 427 -17.08 9.10 12.50
C GLY A 427 -16.98 10.18 11.42
N TYR A 428 -17.63 9.99 10.27
CA TYR A 428 -17.81 11.00 9.24
C TYR A 428 -19.19 11.65 9.34
N ASN A 429 -19.22 12.98 9.19
CA ASN A 429 -20.45 13.70 8.91
C ASN A 429 -20.91 13.42 7.47
N VAL A 430 -22.13 12.89 7.36
CA VAL A 430 -22.78 12.48 6.11
C VAL A 430 -23.50 13.67 5.48
N GLY A 431 -23.20 13.94 4.21
CA GLY A 431 -23.98 14.83 3.36
C GLY A 431 -25.19 14.12 2.75
N SER A 432 -26.27 14.85 2.47
CA SER A 432 -27.52 14.29 1.91
C SER A 432 -27.35 13.60 0.55
N ASN A 433 -26.29 13.93 -0.20
CA ASN A 433 -25.96 13.36 -1.50
C ASN A 433 -24.85 12.29 -1.44
N ASP A 434 -24.28 12.02 -0.26
CA ASP A 434 -23.30 10.96 -0.11
C ASP A 434 -23.96 9.60 -0.40
N THR A 435 -23.21 8.66 -0.96
CA THR A 435 -23.61 7.26 -1.05
C THR A 435 -22.80 6.47 -0.03
N LEU A 436 -23.49 5.82 0.89
CA LEU A 436 -22.91 5.04 1.98
C LEU A 436 -23.01 3.56 1.62
N VAL A 437 -21.91 2.82 1.77
CA VAL A 437 -21.88 1.37 1.62
C VAL A 437 -21.44 0.78 2.95
N LYS A 438 -22.22 -0.18 3.45
CA LYS A 438 -21.93 -0.86 4.71
C LYS A 438 -21.87 -2.36 4.53
N PHE A 439 -20.89 -3.01 5.14
CA PHE A 439 -20.93 -4.45 5.34
C PHE A 439 -21.92 -4.79 6.47
N THR A 440 -23.10 -5.29 6.11
CA THR A 440 -24.19 -5.51 7.06
C THR A 440 -25.04 -6.75 6.72
N TYR A 441 -26.06 -7.02 7.53
CA TYR A 441 -27.05 -8.07 7.29
C TYR A 441 -27.97 -7.74 6.12
N TYR A 442 -28.46 -8.78 5.42
CA TYR A 442 -29.57 -8.59 4.48
C TYR A 442 -30.77 -8.00 5.22
N GLY A 443 -31.23 -6.82 4.81
CA GLY A 443 -32.39 -6.15 5.38
C GLY A 443 -32.10 -5.21 6.56
N ASP A 444 -30.84 -4.97 6.94
CA ASP A 444 -30.51 -3.85 7.84
C ASP A 444 -30.64 -2.53 7.05
N THR A 445 -31.85 -1.97 7.06
CA THR A 445 -32.26 -0.83 6.21
C THR A 445 -31.88 0.52 6.81
N ASP A 446 -31.43 0.56 8.06
CA ASP A 446 -30.95 1.77 8.74
C ASP A 446 -29.49 1.71 9.21
N PHE A 447 -28.78 0.63 8.89
CA PHE A 447 -27.36 0.43 9.19
C PHE A 447 -27.03 0.38 10.69
N ASN A 448 -27.98 -0.05 11.51
CA ASN A 448 -27.79 -0.20 12.95
C ASN A 448 -27.09 -1.54 13.33
N GLY A 449 -26.90 -2.43 12.36
CA GLY A 449 -26.25 -3.73 12.54
C GLY A 449 -27.17 -4.85 13.03
N LEU A 450 -28.48 -4.63 13.05
CA LEU A 450 -29.53 -5.58 13.37
C LEU A 450 -30.57 -5.57 12.25
N VAL A 451 -31.28 -6.68 12.09
CA VAL A 451 -32.53 -6.71 11.34
C VAL A 451 -33.66 -6.77 12.37
N ASP A 452 -34.60 -5.85 12.36
CA ASP A 452 -35.71 -5.88 13.32
C ASP A 452 -37.04 -5.35 12.75
N PHE A 453 -37.99 -5.05 13.64
CA PHE A 453 -39.31 -4.61 13.25
C PHE A 453 -39.29 -3.31 12.42
N ASP A 454 -38.38 -2.38 12.73
CA ASP A 454 -38.30 -1.11 12.01
C ASP A 454 -37.86 -1.34 10.56
N ASP A 455 -36.99 -2.32 10.33
CA ASP A 455 -36.61 -2.75 8.99
C ASP A 455 -37.78 -3.36 8.22
N TYR A 456 -38.48 -4.33 8.82
CA TYR A 456 -39.63 -4.96 8.19
C TYR A 456 -40.73 -3.96 7.84
N SER A 457 -40.99 -3.00 8.72
CA SER A 457 -41.95 -1.93 8.45
C SER A 457 -41.60 -1.13 7.19
N ARG A 458 -40.31 -0.87 6.95
CA ARG A 458 -39.83 -0.18 5.73
C ARG A 458 -39.93 -1.08 4.50
N VAL A 459 -39.56 -2.36 4.62
CA VAL A 459 -39.64 -3.36 3.54
C VAL A 459 -41.10 -3.57 3.11
N ASP A 460 -42.03 -3.76 4.06
CA ASP A 460 -43.46 -3.90 3.80
C ASP A 460 -44.03 -2.64 3.14
N ALA A 461 -43.61 -1.45 3.60
CA ALA A 461 -43.98 -0.20 2.95
C ALA A 461 -43.41 -0.11 1.52
N GLY A 462 -42.20 -0.61 1.28
CA GLY A 462 -41.59 -0.68 -0.04
C GLY A 462 -42.37 -1.57 -0.99
N PHE A 463 -42.64 -2.81 -0.56
CA PHE A 463 -43.46 -3.80 -1.28
C PHE A 463 -44.85 -3.25 -1.63
N ASN A 464 -45.59 -2.77 -0.63
CA ASN A 464 -46.98 -2.30 -0.81
C ASN A 464 -47.10 -1.06 -1.70
N ASN A 465 -46.02 -0.30 -1.86
CA ASN A 465 -46.00 0.91 -2.68
C ASN A 465 -45.14 0.78 -3.95
N ASN A 466 -44.72 -0.45 -4.31
CA ASN A 466 -43.86 -0.73 -5.46
C ASN A 466 -42.60 0.15 -5.52
N ARG A 467 -41.97 0.39 -4.37
CA ARG A 467 -40.69 1.11 -4.28
C ARG A 467 -39.53 0.13 -4.44
N THR A 468 -38.34 0.67 -4.67
CA THR A 468 -37.13 -0.10 -4.95
C THR A 468 -35.94 0.46 -4.18
N GLY A 469 -34.78 -0.21 -4.27
CA GLY A 469 -33.58 0.13 -3.53
C GLY A 469 -33.57 -0.38 -2.08
N TRP A 470 -32.36 -0.50 -1.53
CA TRP A 470 -32.07 -1.08 -0.23
C TRP A 470 -32.95 -0.55 0.92
N PHE A 471 -33.11 0.78 1.01
CA PHE A 471 -33.92 1.41 2.06
C PHE A 471 -35.39 0.95 2.06
N ASN A 472 -35.89 0.52 0.91
CA ASN A 472 -37.27 0.03 0.74
C ASN A 472 -37.35 -1.50 0.70
N GLY A 473 -36.24 -2.22 0.87
CA GLY A 473 -36.22 -3.67 0.98
C GLY A 473 -35.81 -4.46 -0.27
N ASP A 474 -35.34 -3.80 -1.33
CA ASP A 474 -34.72 -4.46 -2.50
C ASP A 474 -33.25 -4.71 -2.15
N VAL A 475 -33.00 -5.85 -1.51
CA VAL A 475 -31.71 -6.22 -0.87
C VAL A 475 -30.84 -7.08 -1.78
N ASP A 476 -31.43 -7.61 -2.86
CA ASP A 476 -30.73 -8.38 -3.88
C ASP A 476 -30.29 -7.53 -5.10
N TYR A 477 -30.79 -6.28 -5.18
CA TYR A 477 -30.55 -5.27 -6.21
C TYR A 477 -31.09 -5.63 -7.60
N ASN A 478 -32.21 -6.34 -7.68
CA ASN A 478 -32.88 -6.68 -8.94
C ASN A 478 -33.88 -5.60 -9.41
N GLY A 479 -34.18 -4.61 -8.56
CA GLY A 479 -35.06 -3.48 -8.87
C GLY A 479 -36.54 -3.72 -8.60
N ILE A 480 -36.89 -4.78 -7.88
CA ILE A 480 -38.24 -5.12 -7.41
C ILE A 480 -38.10 -5.56 -5.96
N VAL A 481 -39.06 -5.20 -5.09
CA VAL A 481 -39.18 -5.80 -3.76
C VAL A 481 -40.15 -6.97 -3.88
N ASP A 482 -39.68 -8.19 -3.70
CA ASP A 482 -40.51 -9.39 -3.78
C ASP A 482 -40.10 -10.49 -2.78
N PHE A 483 -40.56 -11.72 -3.01
CA PHE A 483 -40.33 -12.83 -2.10
C PHE A 483 -38.86 -13.25 -2.02
N ASP A 484 -38.05 -12.99 -3.06
CA ASP A 484 -36.62 -13.31 -3.05
C ASP A 484 -35.90 -12.41 -2.03
N ASP A 485 -36.30 -11.14 -1.92
CA ASP A 485 -35.80 -10.22 -0.89
C ASP A 485 -36.21 -10.69 0.52
N TYR A 486 -37.50 -10.96 0.74
CA TYR A 486 -37.98 -11.45 2.04
C TYR A 486 -37.25 -12.72 2.47
N SER A 487 -36.96 -13.63 1.53
CA SER A 487 -36.22 -14.86 1.82
C SER A 487 -34.81 -14.57 2.36
N LEU A 488 -34.11 -13.58 1.81
CA LEU A 488 -32.77 -13.17 2.26
C LEU A 488 -32.82 -12.44 3.62
N ILE A 489 -33.80 -11.56 3.81
CA ILE A 489 -33.99 -10.79 5.05
C ILE A 489 -34.37 -11.72 6.20
N ASP A 490 -35.33 -12.62 5.99
CA ASP A 490 -35.78 -13.57 7.00
C ASP A 490 -34.66 -14.56 7.37
N GLN A 491 -33.84 -14.96 6.39
CA GLN A 491 -32.66 -15.77 6.67
C GLN A 491 -31.68 -15.01 7.57
N ALA A 492 -31.42 -13.73 7.27
CA ALA A 492 -30.58 -12.90 8.12
C ALA A 492 -31.19 -12.74 9.52
N PHE A 493 -32.49 -12.48 9.63
CA PHE A 493 -33.23 -12.33 10.89
C PHE A 493 -33.19 -13.60 11.77
N ASN A 494 -33.39 -14.77 11.16
CA ASN A 494 -33.34 -16.05 11.86
C ASN A 494 -31.94 -16.47 12.27
N THR A 495 -30.93 -16.10 11.48
CA THR A 495 -29.54 -16.48 11.75
C THR A 495 -28.85 -15.56 12.73
N GLN A 496 -29.20 -14.26 12.75
CA GLN A 496 -28.72 -13.35 13.80
C GLN A 496 -29.32 -13.71 15.18
N SER A 497 -30.52 -14.30 15.23
CA SER A 497 -31.22 -14.66 16.47
C SER A 497 -31.03 -16.13 16.89
N GLY A 498 -30.44 -16.97 16.05
CA GLY A 498 -30.15 -18.38 16.34
C GLY A 498 -31.32 -19.35 16.13
N THR A 499 -32.40 -18.93 15.45
CA THR A 499 -33.61 -19.73 15.22
C THR A 499 -33.61 -20.52 13.90
N LEU A 500 -32.57 -20.37 13.07
CA LEU A 500 -32.50 -20.94 11.71
C LEU A 500 -32.89 -22.42 11.62
N ARG A 501 -32.37 -23.28 12.53
CA ARG A 501 -32.65 -24.73 12.47
C ARG A 501 -34.14 -25.05 12.54
N ARG A 502 -34.89 -24.30 13.35
CA ARG A 502 -36.34 -24.50 13.50
C ARG A 502 -37.09 -23.97 12.27
N ALA A 503 -36.68 -22.81 11.74
CA ALA A 503 -37.22 -22.27 10.50
C ALA A 503 -37.07 -23.26 9.34
N MET A 504 -35.89 -23.87 9.19
CA MET A 504 -35.62 -24.87 8.14
C MET A 504 -36.54 -26.09 8.25
N ALA A 505 -36.68 -26.67 9.45
CA ALA A 505 -37.52 -27.86 9.67
C ALA A 505 -39.02 -27.60 9.38
N TYR A 506 -39.47 -26.36 9.58
CA TYR A 506 -40.83 -25.95 9.24
C TYR A 506 -41.01 -25.79 7.72
N LEU A 507 -40.03 -25.17 7.03
CA LEU A 507 -40.09 -24.88 5.59
C LEU A 507 -39.84 -26.12 4.70
N ASP A 508 -38.95 -27.02 5.10
CA ASP A 508 -38.68 -28.27 4.37
C ASP A 508 -39.75 -29.35 4.59
N GLY A 509 -40.69 -29.10 5.51
CA GLY A 509 -41.80 -29.98 5.84
C GLY A 509 -41.45 -31.17 6.73
N SER A 510 -40.19 -31.30 7.19
CA SER A 510 -39.77 -32.36 8.12
C SER A 510 -40.46 -32.26 9.48
N ASP A 511 -40.80 -31.04 9.92
CA ASP A 511 -41.61 -30.77 11.10
C ASP A 511 -42.39 -29.45 10.95
N ARG A 512 -43.58 -29.56 10.34
CA ARG A 512 -44.55 -28.47 10.10
C ARG A 512 -45.43 -28.13 11.31
N SER A 513 -45.07 -28.56 12.52
CA SER A 513 -45.83 -28.24 13.74
C SER A 513 -45.58 -26.82 14.23
N ASP A 514 -46.47 -26.26 15.03
CA ASP A 514 -46.25 -24.95 15.67
C ASP A 514 -45.30 -25.04 16.87
N ALA A 515 -44.87 -26.25 17.25
CA ALA A 515 -44.04 -26.47 18.42
C ALA A 515 -42.68 -25.76 18.27
N GLY A 516 -42.36 -24.88 19.23
CA GLY A 516 -41.10 -24.13 19.23
C GLY A 516 -41.02 -23.00 18.20
N MET A 517 -42.15 -22.58 17.62
CA MET A 517 -42.26 -21.43 16.71
C MET A 517 -42.58 -20.11 17.46
N ASP A 518 -42.35 -20.07 18.79
CA ASP A 518 -42.74 -18.92 19.64
C ASP A 518 -41.86 -17.68 19.44
N ALA A 519 -40.66 -17.85 18.85
CA ALA A 519 -39.75 -16.73 18.61
C ALA A 519 -40.32 -15.81 17.51
N PRO A 520 -40.19 -14.47 17.63
CA PRO A 520 -40.70 -13.55 16.61
C PRO A 520 -40.20 -13.85 15.19
N SER A 521 -38.94 -14.30 15.06
CA SER A 521 -38.32 -14.72 13.80
C SER A 521 -38.96 -15.94 13.16
N LEU A 522 -39.48 -16.85 13.97
CA LEU A 522 -40.16 -18.05 13.51
C LEU A 522 -41.63 -17.77 13.18
N GLN A 523 -42.28 -16.90 13.95
CA GLN A 523 -43.64 -16.44 13.63
C GLN A 523 -43.68 -15.73 12.28
N LEU A 524 -42.67 -14.91 11.99
CA LEU A 524 -42.55 -14.23 10.71
C LEU A 524 -42.39 -15.22 9.54
N VAL A 525 -41.60 -16.28 9.72
CA VAL A 525 -41.46 -17.35 8.71
C VAL A 525 -42.81 -18.02 8.41
N MET A 526 -43.65 -18.24 9.44
CA MET A 526 -44.99 -18.79 9.24
C MET A 526 -45.88 -17.83 8.45
N GLU A 527 -45.82 -16.54 8.78
CA GLU A 527 -46.56 -15.49 8.08
C GLU A 527 -46.14 -15.38 6.61
N ARG A 528 -44.84 -15.30 6.33
CA ARG A 528 -44.32 -15.19 4.95
C ARG A 528 -44.59 -16.44 4.12
N LEU A 529 -44.52 -17.64 4.72
CA LEU A 529 -44.97 -18.86 4.04
C LEU A 529 -46.46 -18.80 3.69
N SER A 530 -47.30 -18.25 4.56
CA SER A 530 -48.74 -18.11 4.27
C SER A 530 -49.03 -17.08 3.17
N GLN A 531 -48.20 -16.02 3.10
CA GLN A 531 -48.35 -14.92 2.14
C GLN A 531 -47.84 -15.30 0.75
N PHE A 532 -46.66 -15.90 0.67
CA PHE A 532 -45.94 -16.16 -0.60
C PHE A 532 -45.95 -17.63 -1.03
N GLY A 533 -46.33 -18.54 -0.15
CA GLY A 533 -46.38 -19.97 -0.43
C GLY A 533 -45.01 -20.61 -0.64
N GLU A 534 -44.99 -21.72 -1.39
CA GLU A 534 -43.80 -22.57 -1.55
C GLU A 534 -42.63 -21.89 -2.30
N GLN A 535 -42.88 -20.77 -3.00
CA GLN A 535 -41.82 -20.00 -3.65
C GLN A 535 -40.88 -19.36 -2.63
N TYR A 536 -41.43 -18.80 -1.55
CA TYR A 536 -40.66 -18.29 -0.42
C TYR A 536 -39.88 -19.42 0.28
N ALA A 537 -40.50 -20.58 0.51
CA ALA A 537 -39.81 -21.72 1.11
C ALA A 537 -38.60 -22.15 0.26
N ALA A 538 -38.77 -22.24 -1.06
CA ALA A 538 -37.68 -22.58 -1.98
C ALA A 538 -36.56 -21.51 -1.98
N GLY A 539 -36.92 -20.23 -2.00
CA GLY A 539 -35.95 -19.12 -1.94
C GLY A 539 -35.13 -19.13 -0.65
N PHE A 540 -35.79 -19.28 0.49
CA PHE A 540 -35.16 -19.36 1.81
C PHE A 540 -34.25 -20.59 1.94
N LEU A 541 -34.69 -21.76 1.44
CA LEU A 541 -33.87 -22.98 1.52
C LEU A 541 -32.66 -22.91 0.58
N ASN A 542 -32.82 -22.35 -0.63
CA ASN A 542 -31.72 -22.21 -1.59
C ASN A 542 -30.64 -21.23 -1.14
N SER A 543 -30.99 -20.23 -0.32
CA SER A 543 -30.02 -19.29 0.24
C SER A 543 -29.25 -19.88 1.43
N VAL A 544 -29.70 -20.98 2.02
CA VAL A 544 -29.03 -21.69 3.10
C VAL A 544 -28.05 -22.73 2.51
N PRO A 545 -26.75 -22.66 2.84
CA PRO A 545 -25.81 -23.71 2.45
C PRO A 545 -26.24 -25.05 3.06
N GLU A 546 -26.35 -26.11 2.24
CA GLU A 546 -26.58 -27.46 2.77
C GLU A 546 -25.50 -27.80 3.81
N PRO A 547 -25.86 -28.37 4.97
CA PRO A 547 -24.87 -28.78 5.95
C PRO A 547 -24.01 -29.91 5.36
N GLY A 548 -22.83 -29.56 4.87
CA GLY A 548 -21.80 -30.54 4.51
C GLY A 548 -21.38 -31.31 5.77
N ILE A 549 -21.94 -32.51 5.98
CA ILE A 549 -21.56 -33.66 6.84
C ILE A 549 -20.52 -33.43 7.98
N GLY A 550 -20.57 -32.30 8.69
CA GLY A 550 -19.60 -31.91 9.71
C GLY A 550 -20.23 -31.43 11.02
N ALA A 551 -21.53 -31.13 11.03
CA ALA A 551 -22.27 -30.80 12.25
C ALA A 551 -22.79 -32.08 12.93
N SER A 552 -21.88 -32.95 13.38
CA SER A 552 -22.26 -34.07 14.26
C SER A 552 -21.99 -33.69 15.72
N ILE A 553 -23.10 -33.43 16.43
CA ILE A 553 -23.38 -33.80 17.83
C ILE A 553 -22.27 -33.48 18.86
N VAL A 554 -22.42 -32.36 19.58
CA VAL A 554 -21.93 -32.25 20.97
C VAL A 554 -23.13 -32.35 21.90
N VAL A 555 -23.49 -33.60 22.24
CA VAL A 555 -24.29 -33.87 23.45
C VAL A 555 -23.28 -33.96 24.60
N THR A 556 -23.09 -32.86 25.33
CA THR A 556 -22.37 -32.91 26.60
C THR A 556 -23.29 -33.51 27.66
N GLY A 557 -23.23 -34.83 27.82
CA GLY A 557 -23.81 -35.53 28.96
C GLY A 557 -23.06 -35.16 30.24
N MET A 558 -23.66 -34.34 31.11
CA MET A 558 -23.21 -34.20 32.50
C MET A 558 -23.73 -35.38 33.32
N ALA A 559 -22.95 -36.47 33.34
CA ALA A 559 -23.05 -37.49 34.38
C ALA A 559 -22.46 -36.92 35.68
N ALA A 560 -23.32 -36.46 36.59
CA ALA A 560 -22.93 -36.06 37.93
C ALA A 560 -22.54 -37.29 38.76
N MET A 561 -21.23 -37.45 38.97
CA MET A 561 -20.62 -38.50 39.78
C MET A 561 -20.96 -38.33 41.26
N LYS A 562 -21.62 -39.34 41.79
CA LYS A 562 -21.91 -39.61 43.21
C LYS A 562 -20.62 -39.60 44.05
N ARG A 563 -20.44 -38.62 44.95
CA ARG A 563 -19.48 -38.71 46.06
C ARG A 563 -20.23 -38.88 47.39
N ARG A 564 -20.20 -40.12 47.89
CA ARG A 564 -20.51 -40.48 49.28
C ARG A 564 -19.51 -39.78 50.22
N ARG A 565 -20.01 -39.11 51.27
CA ARG A 565 -19.28 -38.92 52.53
C ARG A 565 -19.84 -39.89 53.58
N ARG A 566 -18.95 -40.57 54.30
CA ARG A 566 -19.22 -41.48 55.42
C ARG A 566 -19.08 -40.74 56.77
N ALA A 567 -19.65 -41.38 57.80
CA ALA A 567 -19.63 -41.12 59.26
C ALA A 567 -20.83 -40.27 59.74
N ARG A 568 -21.66 -40.71 60.69
CA ARG A 568 -21.59 -41.81 61.67
C ARG A 568 -22.83 -42.68 61.62
#